data_AF-E9HS49-F1
#
_entry.id   AF-E9HS49-F1
#
_cell.length_a   1.000
_cell.length_b   1.000
_cell.length_c   1.000
_cell.angle_alpha   90.00
_cell.angle_beta   90.00
_cell.angle_gamma   90.00
#
_symmetry.space_group_name_H-M   'P 1'
#
loop_
_entity.id
_entity.type
_entity.pdbx_description
1 polymer ?
#
loop_
_entity_poly.entity_id
_entity_poly.type
_entity_poly.pdbx_seq_one_letter_code
_entity_poly.pdbx_strand_id
1 'polypeptide(L)' 'MPAHSSREMLTLLVILENNIRVSIIGLAAEVRICQEIAKRTGGTYNVLLDDHYLKETLILNQVQPLAVAGLG' A
#
# COMPACT_ATOMS: atom_id res chain seq x y z
N MET A 1 -17.22 -12.81 19.53
CA MET A 1 -15.94 -13.45 19.18
C MET A 1 -15.01 -12.39 18.57
N PRO A 2 -13.98 -11.89 19.29
CA PRO A 2 -13.15 -10.76 18.84
C PRO A 2 -11.76 -11.18 18.32
N ALA A 3 -11.63 -12.32 17.62
CA ALA A 3 -10.32 -12.84 17.19
C ALA A 3 -9.86 -12.36 15.79
N HIS A 4 -10.71 -11.66 15.04
CA HIS A 4 -10.38 -11.21 13.68
C HIS A 4 -9.63 -9.87 13.65
N SER A 5 -9.80 -9.02 14.67
CA SER A 5 -9.20 -7.68 14.68
C SER A 5 -7.70 -7.66 15.03
N SER A 6 -7.18 -8.70 15.69
CA SER A 6 -5.79 -8.73 16.17
C SER A 6 -4.77 -9.18 15.12
N ARG A 7 -5.21 -9.86 14.05
CA ARG A 7 -4.31 -10.43 13.04
C ARG A 7 -3.85 -9.40 12.01
N GLU A 8 -4.74 -8.49 11.60
CA GLU A 8 -4.40 -7.46 10.60
C GLU A 8 -3.40 -6.44 11.14
N MET A 9 -3.43 -6.15 12.44
CA MET A 9 -2.48 -5.26 13.11
C MET A 9 -1.06 -5.84 13.13
N LEU A 10 -0.91 -7.17 13.33
CA LEU A 10 0.38 -7.84 13.39
C LEU A 10 1.14 -7.81 12.06
N THR A 11 0.43 -8.00 10.95
CA THR A 11 1.04 -7.93 9.60
C THR A 11 1.59 -6.54 9.33
N LEU A 12 0.90 -5.50 9.78
CA LEU A 12 1.31 -4.11 9.60
C LEU A 12 2.61 -3.79 10.36
N LEU A 13 2.76 -4.32 11.58
CA LEU A 13 3.98 -4.17 12.37
C LEU A 13 5.18 -4.82 11.69
N VAL A 14 5.02 -6.06 11.20
CA VAL A 14 6.08 -6.78 10.48
C VAL A 14 6.55 -6.01 9.24
N ILE A 15 5.62 -5.45 8.46
CA ILE A 15 5.95 -4.70 7.25
C ILE A 15 6.80 -3.46 7.59
N LEU A 16 6.46 -2.76 8.67
CA LEU A 16 7.19 -1.59 9.14
C LEU A 16 8.58 -1.95 9.66
N GLU A 17 8.70 -3.01 10.47
CA GLU A 17 9.98 -3.48 11.01
C GLU A 17 10.98 -3.87 9.90
N ASN A 18 10.49 -4.33 8.75
CA ASN A 18 11.32 -4.76 7.63
C ASN A 18 11.59 -3.66 6.58
N ASN A 19 11.20 -2.40 6.83
CA ASN A 19 11.34 -1.28 5.89
C ASN A 19 10.73 -1.56 4.50
N ILE A 20 9.60 -2.29 4.47
CA ILE A 20 8.93 -2.67 3.22
C ILE A 20 7.93 -1.58 2.85
N ARG A 21 8.11 -0.98 1.66
CA ARG A 21 7.15 -0.05 1.07
C ARG A 21 6.00 -0.81 0.44
N VAL A 22 4.76 -0.50 0.82
CA VAL A 22 3.56 -1.17 0.30
C VAL A 22 2.66 -0.16 -0.41
N SER A 23 2.41 -0.37 -1.69
CA SER A 23 1.39 0.37 -2.44
C SER A 23 0.25 -0.57 -2.85
N ILE A 24 -0.98 -0.09 -2.78
CA ILE A 24 -2.20 -0.89 -2.95
C ILE A 24 -3.12 -0.20 -3.96
N ILE A 25 -3.67 -0.98 -4.90
CA ILE A 25 -4.74 -0.55 -5.81
C ILE A 25 -6.00 -1.32 -5.44
N GLY A 26 -7.04 -0.61 -5.01
CA GLY A 26 -8.38 -1.16 -4.78
C GLY A 26 -9.26 -1.04 -6.02
N LEU A 27 -10.19 -1.97 -6.21
CA LEU A 27 -11.22 -1.89 -7.25
C LEU A 27 -12.57 -1.55 -6.61
N ALA A 28 -13.27 -0.57 -7.19
CA ALA A 28 -14.61 -0.08 -6.89
C ALA A 28 -14.85 0.56 -5.50
N ALA A 29 -14.24 0.07 -4.42
CA ALA A 29 -14.48 0.56 -3.06
C ALA A 29 -13.20 0.82 -2.27
N GLU A 30 -13.21 1.90 -1.49
CA GLU A 30 -12.13 2.23 -0.56
C GLU A 30 -12.19 1.34 0.70
N VAL A 31 -11.05 0.77 1.07
CA VAL A 31 -10.84 0.03 2.30
C VAL A 31 -9.89 0.83 3.19
N ARG A 32 -10.40 1.36 4.30
CA ARG A 32 -9.67 2.27 5.21
C ARG A 32 -8.34 1.70 5.71
N ILE A 33 -8.28 0.39 5.98
CA ILE A 33 -7.04 -0.25 6.46
C ILE A 33 -5.94 -0.26 5.37
N CYS A 34 -6.30 -0.42 4.09
CA CYS A 34 -5.35 -0.38 2.98
C CYS A 34 -4.72 1.00 2.82
N GLN A 35 -5.51 2.06 3.00
CA GLN A 35 -5.02 3.43 3.00
C GLN A 35 -3.99 3.66 4.12
N GLU A 36 -4.27 3.15 5.32
CA GLU A 36 -3.38 3.30 6.48
C GLU A 36 -2.06 2.53 6.31
N ILE A 37 -2.11 1.31 5.79
CA ILE A 37 -0.92 0.50 5.47
C ILE A 37 -0.01 1.24 4.48
N ALA A 38 -0.57 1.69 3.36
CA ALA A 38 0.20 2.35 2.32
C ALA A 38 0.86 3.64 2.83
N LYS A 39 0.12 4.45 3.60
CA LYS A 39 0.66 5.66 4.22
C LYS A 39 1.80 5.38 5.20
N ARG A 40 1.63 4.41 6.11
CA ARG A 40 2.65 4.10 7.13
C ARG A 40 3.94 3.54 6.55
N THR A 41 3.85 2.89 5.39
CA THR A 41 4.99 2.27 4.71
C THR A 41 5.61 3.17 3.64
N GLY A 42 5.10 4.39 3.46
CA GLY A 42 5.57 5.32 2.43
C GLY A 42 5.22 4.91 0.99
N GLY A 43 4.21 4.06 0.83
CA GLY A 43 3.63 3.72 -0.47
C GLY A 43 2.39 4.54 -0.79
N THR A 44 1.64 4.10 -1.80
CA THR A 44 0.46 4.82 -2.31
C THR A 44 -0.79 3.94 -2.27
N TYR A 45 -1.95 4.55 -2.06
CA TYR A 45 -3.24 3.87 -2.14
C TYR A 45 -4.11 4.55 -3.20
N ASN A 46 -4.56 3.79 -4.20
CA ASN A 46 -5.43 4.28 -5.26
C ASN A 46 -6.66 3.36 -5.39
N VAL A 47 -7.82 3.93 -5.69
CA VAL A 47 -9.04 3.16 -5.97
C VAL A 47 -9.45 3.43 -7.41
N LEU A 48 -9.56 2.37 -8.21
CA LEU A 48 -10.01 2.44 -9.58
C LEU A 48 -11.49 2.08 -9.65
N LEU A 49 -12.25 2.83 -10.44
CA LEU A 49 -13.68 2.59 -10.66
C LEU A 49 -13.93 1.46 -11.68
N ASP A 50 -12.96 1.20 -12.55
CA ASP A 50 -13.01 0.16 -13.58
C ASP A 50 -11.58 -0.33 -13.92
N ASP A 51 -11.44 -1.60 -14.32
CA ASP A 51 -10.18 -2.26 -14.62
C ASP A 51 -9.49 -1.75 -15.90
N HIS A 52 -10.18 -0.97 -16.74
CA HIS A 52 -9.65 -0.52 -18.04
C HIS A 52 -8.36 0.31 -17.92
N TYR A 53 -8.14 0.99 -16.78
CA TYR A 53 -6.96 1.83 -16.52
C TYR A 53 -5.95 1.22 -15.54
N LEU A 54 -6.12 -0.05 -15.17
CA LEU A 54 -5.26 -0.73 -14.21
C LEU A 54 -3.80 -0.79 -14.68
N LYS A 55 -3.57 -1.14 -15.95
CA LYS A 55 -2.21 -1.22 -16.53
C LYS A 55 -1.50 0.12 -16.57
N GLU A 56 -2.18 1.19 -16.97
CA GLU A 56 -1.57 2.51 -17.10
C GLU A 56 -1.22 3.09 -15.72
N THR A 57 -2.11 2.92 -14.74
CA THR A 57 -1.87 3.31 -13.34
C THR A 57 -0.71 2.53 -12.71
N LEU A 58 -0.63 1.22 -12.95
CA LEU A 58 0.45 0.37 -12.46
C LEU A 58 1.82 0.79 -13.00
N ILE A 59 1.90 1.05 -14.31
CA ILE A 59 3.15 1.39 -14.99
C ILE A 59 3.63 2.79 -14.58
N LEU A 60 2.72 3.77 -14.45
CA LEU A 60 3.09 5.16 -14.21
C LEU A 60 3.38 5.48 -12.74
N ASN A 61 2.68 4.86 -11.79
CA ASN A 61 2.70 5.31 -10.39
C ASN A 61 3.36 4.35 -9.40
N GLN A 62 3.57 3.07 -9.76
CA GLN A 62 3.97 2.04 -8.77
C GLN A 62 5.44 1.62 -8.88
N VAL A 63 6.10 1.87 -10.02
CA VAL A 63 7.46 1.42 -10.32
C VAL A 63 8.50 2.55 -10.16
N GLN A 64 8.25 3.54 -9.30
CA GLN A 64 9.32 4.47 -8.93
C GLN A 64 10.23 3.79 -7.89
N PRO A 65 11.53 3.61 -8.15
CA PRO A 65 12.49 3.14 -7.15
C PRO A 65 12.39 4.02 -5.90
N LEU A 66 12.59 3.46 -4.70
CA LEU A 66 12.77 4.33 -3.52
C LEU A 66 13.95 5.25 -3.83
N ALA A 67 13.73 6.57 -3.79
CA ALA A 67 14.83 7.52 -3.90
C ALA A 67 15.80 7.21 -2.76
N VAL A 68 17.03 6.82 -3.09
CA VAL A 68 18.13 6.69 -2.13
C VAL A 68 18.43 8.09 -1.63
N ALA A 69 17.81 8.46 -0.51
CA ALA A 69 18.22 9.62 0.25
C ALA A 69 19.52 9.28 0.97
N GLY A 70 20.66 9.64 0.38
CA GLY A 70 21.94 9.70 1.08
C GLY A 70 23.04 8.82 0.48
N LEU A 71 23.76 9.36 -0.51
CA LEU A 71 25.22 9.27 -0.61
C LEU A 71 25.71 10.66 -1.03
N GLY A 72 25.75 11.56 -0.06
CA GLY A 72 26.55 12.78 -0.07
C GLY A 72 27.63 12.66 1.00
#